data_AF-A0A0B7KT64-F1
#
_entry.id   AF-A0A0B7KT64-F1
#
_cell.length_a   1.000
_cell.length_b   1.000
_cell.length_c   1.000
_cell.angle_alpha   90.00
_cell.angle_beta   90.00
_cell.angle_gamma   90.00
#
_symmetry.space_group_name_H-M   'P 1'
#
loop_
_entity.id
_entity.type
_entity.pdbx_description
1 polymer ?
#
loop_
_entity_poly.entity_id
_entity_poly.type
_entity_poly.pdbx_seq_one_letter_code
_entity_poly.pdbx_strand_id
1 'polypeptide(L)'
;IPGAASFKGPVFHTARWRKDVDLTGKKVIVIGNGATGNQLVPAILPKTKHLTHLVRSQHWILRPNDTALDPLLRFSLKYIPGAMIAQRLLVFLIAEEGFRGFCMSRDGQWARNHQRKGAIAYLKETAPEKYHDLLVPDYEPNCKRRVFDAGYLKCLNEDNITLTTEKPIEVVPEGIRTEKGLIEADVIVLANGFKTGDPFSNIEIVGSHGKTIQEHWASNGGPGAYNCTSINGFPNFFMILGPNTLTGHSSALLASENAINYSLRLIKPILDGDAVTVDVHREAEARYKRKIQAALQDTVWLSGGCSNWYTGTLNGKKYNAVSYPWWQPHYWYSCLFPKWSDFEYTAIGKPRRRHSASRSAKIITAALVIAGLAYQVKQGKTPTSLRELAALCWANLLVSRHMILAHVPALKG
;
A
#
# COMPACT_ATOMS: atom_id res chain seq x y z
N ILE A 1 -21.78 -18.30 6.03
CA ILE A 1 -23.13 -18.57 6.56
C ILE A 1 -23.74 -19.60 5.63
N PRO A 2 -24.11 -20.79 6.12
CA PRO A 2 -24.76 -21.83 5.31
C PRO A 2 -26.14 -21.37 4.81
N GLY A 3 -26.71 -22.10 3.85
CA GLY A 3 -28.10 -21.91 3.43
C GLY A 3 -28.36 -20.77 2.43
N ALA A 4 -27.31 -20.08 1.94
CA ALA A 4 -27.46 -18.94 1.04
C ALA A 4 -28.26 -19.26 -0.25
N ALA A 5 -28.20 -20.50 -0.75
CA ALA A 5 -28.95 -20.95 -1.92
C ALA A 5 -30.46 -21.11 -1.66
N SER A 6 -30.90 -21.14 -0.40
CA SER A 6 -32.31 -21.31 -0.03
C SER A 6 -33.10 -19.99 0.02
N PHE A 7 -32.40 -18.85 0.06
CA PHE A 7 -33.03 -17.53 0.16
C PHE A 7 -33.89 -17.24 -1.08
N LYS A 8 -35.13 -16.79 -0.87
CA LYS A 8 -36.05 -16.47 -1.98
C LYS A 8 -35.69 -15.16 -2.69
N GLY A 9 -34.99 -14.26 -2.01
CA GLY A 9 -34.56 -12.98 -2.55
C GLY A 9 -33.15 -13.01 -3.17
N PRO A 10 -32.68 -11.89 -3.74
CA PRO A 10 -31.31 -11.77 -4.22
C PRO A 10 -30.29 -11.71 -3.06
N VAL A 11 -29.23 -12.52 -3.19
CA VAL A 11 -27.99 -12.42 -2.41
C VAL A 11 -26.85 -12.01 -3.34
N PHE A 12 -26.14 -10.93 -3.03
CA PHE A 12 -24.98 -10.53 -3.83
C PHE A 12 -23.89 -9.83 -3.03
N HIS A 13 -22.66 -9.92 -3.52
CA HIS A 13 -21.50 -9.26 -2.94
C HIS A 13 -21.32 -7.86 -3.53
N THR A 14 -20.89 -6.91 -2.70
CA THR A 14 -20.65 -5.52 -3.08
C THR A 14 -19.67 -5.34 -4.25
N ALA A 15 -18.67 -6.22 -4.37
CA ALA A 15 -17.75 -6.24 -5.53
C ALA A 15 -18.39 -6.63 -6.87
N ARG A 16 -19.60 -7.21 -6.84
CA ARG A 16 -20.41 -7.58 -8.02
C ARG A 16 -21.80 -6.97 -7.86
N TRP A 17 -21.83 -5.65 -7.66
CA TRP A 17 -23.06 -4.90 -7.41
C TRP A 17 -24.11 -5.15 -8.50
N ARG A 18 -25.32 -5.55 -8.10
CA ARG A 18 -26.44 -5.81 -9.00
C ARG A 18 -27.32 -4.57 -9.17
N LYS A 19 -27.25 -3.96 -10.36
CA LYS A 19 -28.04 -2.76 -10.70
C LYS A 19 -29.50 -3.08 -11.05
N ASP A 20 -29.79 -4.34 -11.33
CA ASP A 20 -31.11 -4.85 -11.69
C ASP A 20 -32.00 -5.14 -10.47
N VAL A 21 -31.45 -5.04 -9.25
CA VAL A 21 -32.20 -5.21 -8.00
C VAL A 21 -32.60 -3.85 -7.44
N ASP A 22 -33.89 -3.54 -7.51
CA ASP A 22 -34.46 -2.38 -6.79
C ASP A 22 -34.54 -2.67 -5.29
N LEU A 23 -34.11 -1.71 -4.48
CA LEU A 23 -34.13 -1.75 -3.00
C LEU A 23 -35.29 -0.93 -2.41
N THR A 24 -36.05 -0.22 -3.25
CA THR A 24 -37.14 0.67 -2.83
C THR A 24 -38.21 -0.10 -2.07
N GLY A 25 -38.49 0.31 -0.84
CA GLY A 25 -39.53 -0.31 0.00
C GLY A 25 -39.21 -1.73 0.49
N LYS A 26 -37.96 -2.18 0.37
CA LYS A 26 -37.52 -3.54 0.76
C LYS A 26 -36.89 -3.60 2.14
N LYS A 27 -37.03 -4.75 2.80
CA LYS A 27 -36.22 -5.14 3.97
C LYS A 27 -34.86 -5.63 3.48
N VAL A 28 -33.78 -4.95 3.86
CA VAL A 28 -32.43 -5.25 3.39
C VAL A 28 -31.53 -5.64 4.55
N ILE A 29 -30.83 -6.77 4.43
CA ILE A 29 -29.75 -7.12 5.35
C ILE A 29 -28.40 -6.78 4.71
N VAL A 30 -27.57 -6.04 5.41
CA VAL A 30 -26.16 -5.82 5.04
C VAL A 30 -25.27 -6.58 6.01
N ILE A 31 -24.31 -7.35 5.49
CA ILE A 31 -23.37 -8.13 6.32
C ILE A 31 -21.96 -7.57 6.17
N GLY A 32 -21.41 -7.01 7.26
CA GLY A 32 -20.05 -6.51 7.33
C GLY A 32 -19.96 -5.00 7.47
N ASN A 33 -19.13 -4.54 8.42
CA ASN A 33 -18.96 -3.13 8.78
C ASN A 33 -17.55 -2.60 8.45
N GLY A 34 -16.90 -3.14 7.42
CA GLY A 34 -15.66 -2.56 6.91
C GLY A 34 -15.89 -1.22 6.21
N ALA A 35 -14.87 -0.71 5.52
CA ALA A 35 -14.98 0.51 4.71
C ALA A 35 -16.17 0.44 3.72
N THR A 36 -16.35 -0.71 3.05
CA THR A 36 -17.45 -0.92 2.11
C THR A 36 -18.82 -0.82 2.77
N GLY A 37 -19.00 -1.39 3.97
CA GLY A 37 -20.28 -1.29 4.70
C GLY A 37 -20.60 0.15 5.10
N ASN A 38 -19.59 0.87 5.61
CA ASN A 38 -19.74 2.28 6.02
C ASN A 38 -20.09 3.21 4.85
N GLN A 39 -19.64 2.88 3.63
CA GLN A 39 -19.99 3.64 2.43
C GLN A 39 -21.35 3.23 1.86
N LEU A 40 -21.65 1.92 1.89
CA LEU A 40 -22.85 1.37 1.29
C LEU A 40 -24.12 1.74 2.06
N VAL A 41 -24.12 1.53 3.37
CA VAL A 41 -25.31 1.69 4.21
C VAL A 41 -25.94 3.08 4.08
N PRO A 42 -25.23 4.21 4.27
CA PRO A 42 -25.82 5.53 4.11
C PRO A 42 -26.32 5.79 2.67
N ALA A 43 -25.71 5.16 1.66
CA ALA A 43 -26.10 5.35 0.27
C ALA A 43 -27.41 4.61 -0.12
N ILE A 44 -27.73 3.49 0.53
CA ILE A 44 -28.94 2.70 0.21
C ILE A 44 -30.08 2.91 1.21
N LEU A 45 -29.78 3.28 2.46
CA LEU A 45 -30.76 3.39 3.54
C LEU A 45 -32.01 4.21 3.18
N PRO A 46 -31.91 5.39 2.51
CA PRO A 46 -33.09 6.20 2.18
C PRO A 46 -34.11 5.51 1.25
N LYS A 47 -33.71 4.44 0.55
CA LYS A 47 -34.58 3.69 -0.35
C LYS A 47 -35.24 2.50 0.35
N THR A 48 -34.66 1.99 1.43
CA THR A 48 -35.12 0.75 2.06
C THR A 48 -36.32 0.98 2.97
N LYS A 49 -37.22 -0.01 3.06
CA LYS A 49 -38.26 -0.02 4.09
C LYS A 49 -37.67 -0.23 5.48
N HIS A 50 -36.68 -1.11 5.59
CA HIS A 50 -35.88 -1.31 6.80
C HIS A 50 -34.52 -1.90 6.43
N LEU A 51 -33.45 -1.46 7.08
CA LEU A 51 -32.11 -1.99 6.89
C LEU A 51 -31.60 -2.59 8.20
N THR A 52 -31.28 -3.89 8.20
CA THR A 52 -30.58 -4.52 9.30
C THR A 52 -29.11 -4.71 8.96
N HIS A 53 -28.22 -4.06 9.71
CA HIS A 53 -26.78 -4.13 9.52
C HIS A 53 -26.15 -5.08 10.54
N LEU A 54 -25.68 -6.23 10.04
CA LEU A 54 -25.00 -7.25 10.84
C LEU A 54 -23.51 -6.93 10.95
N VAL A 55 -23.06 -6.66 12.18
CA VAL A 55 -21.69 -6.21 12.47
C VAL A 55 -21.00 -7.18 13.43
N ARG A 56 -19.98 -7.88 12.93
CA ARG A 56 -19.17 -8.78 13.77
C ARG A 56 -18.05 -8.05 14.53
N SER A 57 -17.41 -7.09 13.88
CA SER A 57 -16.21 -6.45 14.41
C SER A 57 -16.27 -4.95 14.20
N GLN A 58 -16.00 -4.21 15.27
CA GLN A 58 -15.94 -2.75 15.27
C GLN A 58 -14.74 -2.24 14.44
N HIS A 59 -14.85 -0.98 14.02
CA HIS A 59 -13.80 -0.22 13.31
C HIS A 59 -13.64 1.16 13.93
N TRP A 60 -12.39 1.66 13.96
CA TRP A 60 -12.13 3.06 14.29
C TRP A 60 -12.63 3.93 13.13
N ILE A 61 -13.74 4.63 13.36
CA ILE A 61 -14.35 5.56 12.41
C ILE A 61 -13.84 6.97 12.71
N LEU A 62 -13.25 7.60 11.71
CA LEU A 62 -12.69 8.95 11.78
C LEU A 62 -13.61 9.93 11.04
N ARG A 63 -13.47 11.22 11.36
CA ARG A 63 -14.19 12.28 10.65
C ARG A 63 -13.97 12.19 9.13
N PRO A 64 -14.96 12.57 8.30
CA PRO A 64 -14.83 12.57 6.85
C PRO A 64 -13.58 13.34 6.43
N ASN A 65 -12.93 12.87 5.37
CA ASN A 65 -11.76 13.53 4.77
C ASN A 65 -12.07 14.06 3.36
N ASP A 66 -13.36 14.09 3.00
CA ASP A 66 -13.86 14.55 1.71
C ASP A 66 -14.20 16.03 1.81
N THR A 67 -13.24 16.88 1.43
CA THR A 67 -13.45 18.33 1.34
C THR A 67 -13.63 18.71 -0.12
N ALA A 68 -14.69 19.48 -0.41
CA ALA A 68 -14.86 20.05 -1.75
C ALA A 68 -13.61 20.86 -2.12
N LEU A 69 -13.12 20.65 -3.35
CA LEU A 69 -11.95 21.37 -3.81
C LEU A 69 -12.34 22.83 -4.08
N ASP A 70 -11.82 23.73 -3.26
CA ASP A 70 -12.03 25.17 -3.41
C ASP A 70 -11.69 25.63 -4.85
N PRO A 71 -12.53 26.48 -5.49
CA PRO A 71 -12.28 26.92 -6.87
C PRO A 71 -10.91 27.60 -7.08
N LEU A 72 -10.40 28.34 -6.09
CA LEU A 72 -9.08 28.97 -6.18
C LEU A 72 -7.98 27.93 -6.06
N LEU A 73 -8.14 26.94 -5.17
CA LEU A 73 -7.21 25.80 -5.12
C LEU A 73 -7.25 24.99 -6.43
N ARG A 74 -8.42 24.76 -7.01
CA ARG A 74 -8.55 24.10 -8.32
C ARG A 74 -7.85 24.90 -9.42
N PHE A 75 -8.01 26.23 -9.42
CA PHE A 75 -7.35 27.13 -10.34
C PHE A 75 -5.83 27.05 -10.19
N SER A 76 -5.31 27.14 -8.96
CA SER A 76 -3.87 27.12 -8.69
C SER A 76 -3.24 25.79 -9.12
N LEU A 77 -3.87 24.66 -8.80
CA LEU A 77 -3.43 23.33 -9.22
C LEU A 77 -3.41 23.18 -10.75
N LYS A 78 -4.31 23.86 -11.47
CA LYS A 78 -4.39 23.77 -12.93
C LYS A 78 -3.37 24.67 -13.64
N TYR A 79 -3.17 25.89 -13.16
CA TYR A 79 -2.46 26.93 -13.93
C TYR A 79 -1.13 27.38 -13.33
N ILE A 80 -0.85 27.15 -12.05
CA ILE A 80 0.41 27.56 -11.42
C ILE A 80 1.43 26.42 -11.50
N PRO A 81 2.55 26.58 -12.22
CA PRO A 81 3.59 25.57 -12.30
C PRO A 81 4.10 25.18 -10.90
N GLY A 82 4.22 23.88 -10.65
CA GLY A 82 4.70 23.35 -9.36
C GLY A 82 3.64 23.26 -8.26
N ALA A 83 2.47 23.88 -8.39
CA ALA A 83 1.41 23.83 -7.37
C ALA A 83 0.94 22.39 -7.08
N MET A 84 0.76 21.56 -8.12
CA MET A 84 0.43 20.14 -7.95
C MET A 84 1.54 19.35 -7.22
N ILE A 85 2.81 19.68 -7.49
CA ILE A 85 3.94 19.00 -6.84
C ILE A 85 3.97 19.37 -5.36
N ALA A 86 3.81 20.65 -5.04
CA ALA A 86 3.74 21.13 -3.66
C ALA A 86 2.55 20.51 -2.91
N GLN A 87 1.38 20.43 -3.53
CA GLN A 87 0.20 19.78 -2.95
C GLN A 87 0.45 18.29 -2.69
N ARG A 88 1.00 17.55 -3.66
CA ARG A 88 1.34 16.13 -3.48
C ARG A 88 2.36 15.93 -2.36
N LEU A 89 3.37 16.79 -2.28
CA LEU A 89 4.35 16.78 -1.19
C LEU A 89 3.68 17.03 0.16
N LEU A 90 2.77 18.02 0.26
CA LEU A 90 2.05 18.30 1.50
C LEU A 90 1.17 17.11 1.93
N VAL A 91 0.40 16.53 1.01
CA VAL A 91 -0.40 15.33 1.28
C VAL A 91 0.48 14.17 1.73
N PHE A 92 1.63 13.99 1.08
CA PHE A 92 2.61 12.99 1.47
C PHE A 92 3.14 13.22 2.89
N LEU A 93 3.57 14.44 3.23
CA LEU A 93 4.10 14.77 4.56
C LEU A 93 3.05 14.55 5.66
N ILE A 94 1.79 14.95 5.42
CA ILE A 94 0.68 14.71 6.35
C ILE A 94 0.41 13.21 6.53
N ALA A 95 0.44 12.44 5.44
CA ALA A 95 0.24 11.00 5.48
C ALA A 95 1.37 10.29 6.23
N GLU A 96 2.63 10.65 5.94
CA GLU A 96 3.82 10.08 6.58
C GLU A 96 3.83 10.37 8.08
N GLU A 97 3.44 11.56 8.52
CA GLU A 97 3.34 11.87 9.96
C GLU A 97 2.38 10.90 10.70
N GLY A 98 1.40 10.34 9.99
CA GLY A 98 0.53 9.30 10.52
C GLY A 98 1.24 7.98 10.86
N PHE A 99 2.42 7.70 10.27
CA PHE A 99 3.16 6.45 10.49
C PHE A 99 3.57 6.24 11.93
N ARG A 100 3.89 7.31 12.68
CA ARG A 100 4.28 7.19 14.10
C ARG A 100 3.24 6.43 14.93
N GLY A 101 1.95 6.57 14.59
CA GLY A 101 0.84 5.87 15.25
C GLY A 101 0.85 4.35 15.07
N PHE A 102 1.64 3.82 14.13
CA PHE A 102 1.79 2.39 13.87
C PHE A 102 2.92 1.76 14.69
N CYS A 103 3.85 2.55 15.22
CA CYS A 103 4.96 2.07 16.03
C CYS A 103 4.51 1.78 17.48
N MET A 104 4.96 0.68 18.08
CA MET A 104 4.76 0.37 19.50
C MET A 104 5.76 1.12 20.40
N SER A 105 5.88 2.44 20.18
CA SER A 105 6.70 3.34 20.98
C SER A 105 5.84 4.26 21.85
N ARG A 106 6.47 5.04 22.75
CA ARG A 106 5.80 6.08 23.55
C ARG A 106 5.10 7.12 22.67
N ASP A 107 5.78 7.60 21.63
CA ASP A 107 5.21 8.58 20.70
C ASP A 107 4.06 7.99 19.89
N GLY A 108 4.19 6.72 19.49
CA GLY A 108 3.11 6.00 18.82
C GLY A 108 1.89 5.81 19.71
N GLN A 109 2.09 5.50 21.00
CA GLN A 109 1.02 5.40 21.98
C GLN A 109 0.32 6.76 22.18
N TRP A 110 1.07 7.86 22.25
CA TRP A 110 0.49 9.20 22.31
C TRP A 110 -0.38 9.50 21.08
N ALA A 111 0.13 9.22 19.88
CA ALA A 111 -0.60 9.45 18.63
C ALA A 111 -1.89 8.62 18.55
N ARG A 112 -1.83 7.34 18.95
CA ARG A 112 -3.01 6.46 19.03
C ARG A 112 -4.01 6.95 20.07
N ASN A 113 -3.57 7.38 21.25
CA ASN A 113 -4.46 7.93 22.27
C ASN A 113 -5.16 9.21 21.80
N HIS A 114 -4.46 10.09 21.10
CA HIS A 114 -5.06 11.27 20.49
C HIS A 114 -6.14 10.88 19.46
N GLN A 115 -5.82 9.95 18.55
CA GLN A 115 -6.77 9.45 17.55
C GLN A 115 -7.98 8.77 18.19
N ARG A 116 -7.76 7.94 19.22
CA ARG A 116 -8.82 7.27 20.01
C ARG A 116 -9.78 8.28 20.61
N LYS A 117 -9.26 9.31 21.30
CA LYS A 117 -10.07 10.37 21.90
C LYS A 117 -10.89 11.11 20.85
N GLY A 118 -10.27 11.50 19.73
CA GLY A 118 -10.95 12.19 18.64
C GLY A 118 -12.05 11.33 17.99
N ALA A 119 -11.79 10.05 17.74
CA ALA A 119 -12.75 9.12 17.17
C ALA A 119 -13.95 8.87 18.09
N ILE A 120 -13.71 8.66 19.39
CA ILE A 120 -14.79 8.46 20.38
C ILE A 120 -15.62 9.74 20.51
N ALA A 121 -14.99 10.91 20.60
CA ALA A 121 -15.71 12.17 20.67
C ALA A 121 -16.61 12.37 19.45
N TYR A 122 -16.08 12.14 18.25
CA TYR A 122 -16.87 12.23 17.01
C TYR A 122 -18.02 11.22 16.94
N LEU A 123 -17.76 9.98 17.37
CA LEU A 123 -18.78 8.94 17.47
C LEU A 123 -19.92 9.35 18.38
N LYS A 124 -19.60 9.84 19.59
CA LYS A 124 -20.60 10.29 20.57
C LYS A 124 -21.39 11.52 20.09
N GLU A 125 -20.74 12.40 19.33
CA GLU A 125 -21.36 13.57 18.72
C GLU A 125 -22.35 13.20 17.61
N THR A 126 -22.10 12.13 16.86
CA THR A 126 -22.78 11.87 15.57
C THR A 126 -23.74 10.68 15.61
N ALA A 127 -23.41 9.62 16.34
CA ALA A 127 -24.18 8.38 16.39
C ALA A 127 -25.13 8.35 17.60
N PRO A 128 -26.28 7.66 17.52
CA PRO A 128 -27.21 7.57 18.63
C PRO A 128 -26.61 6.74 19.78
N GLU A 129 -26.93 7.13 21.02
CA GLU A 129 -26.37 6.55 22.25
C GLU A 129 -26.57 5.03 22.34
N LYS A 130 -27.73 4.51 21.87
CA LYS A 130 -28.07 3.08 21.84
C LYS A 130 -27.05 2.20 21.09
N TYR A 131 -26.19 2.78 20.26
CA TYR A 131 -25.20 2.05 19.46
C TYR A 131 -23.74 2.32 19.86
N HIS A 132 -23.48 3.17 20.87
CA HIS A 132 -22.10 3.51 21.23
C HIS A 132 -21.27 2.27 21.61
N ASP A 133 -21.83 1.38 22.42
CA ASP A 133 -21.15 0.14 22.83
C ASP A 133 -20.93 -0.85 21.68
N LEU A 134 -21.76 -0.79 20.64
CA LEU A 134 -21.60 -1.63 19.44
C LEU A 134 -20.58 -1.08 18.44
N LEU A 135 -20.16 0.18 18.60
CA LEU A 135 -19.32 0.89 17.63
C LEU A 135 -17.89 1.15 18.13
N VAL A 136 -17.68 1.33 19.43
CA VAL A 136 -16.35 1.64 20.01
C VAL A 136 -15.46 0.38 20.03
N PRO A 137 -14.33 0.37 19.28
CA PRO A 137 -13.43 -0.80 19.26
C PRO A 137 -12.64 -1.01 20.56
N ASP A 138 -12.35 -2.28 20.86
CA ASP A 138 -11.54 -2.75 22.01
C ASP A 138 -10.04 -2.89 21.72
N TYR A 139 -9.60 -2.57 20.51
CA TYR A 139 -8.21 -2.73 20.05
C TYR A 139 -7.54 -1.39 19.70
N GLU A 140 -6.23 -1.38 19.56
CA GLU A 140 -5.46 -0.16 19.29
C GLU A 140 -5.82 0.50 17.93
N PRO A 141 -5.96 1.84 17.88
CA PRO A 141 -6.08 2.57 16.62
C PRO A 141 -4.97 2.21 15.64
N ASN A 142 -5.29 2.22 14.34
CA ASN A 142 -4.40 1.81 13.23
C ASN A 142 -4.08 0.30 13.13
N CYS A 143 -4.52 -0.55 14.07
CA CYS A 143 -4.36 -2.01 13.96
C CYS A 143 -5.07 -2.58 12.72
N LYS A 144 -6.21 -1.99 12.35
CA LYS A 144 -6.91 -2.20 11.07
C LYS A 144 -6.85 -0.94 10.23
N ARG A 145 -7.18 -1.06 8.94
CA ARG A 145 -7.32 0.10 8.04
C ARG A 145 -8.34 1.09 8.62
N ARG A 146 -7.94 2.37 8.68
CA ARG A 146 -8.80 3.49 9.10
C ARG A 146 -10.03 3.58 8.19
N VAL A 147 -11.18 3.84 8.79
CA VAL A 147 -12.43 4.12 8.08
C VAL A 147 -12.73 5.60 8.27
N PHE A 148 -12.85 6.34 7.17
CA PHE A 148 -13.35 7.70 7.21
C PHE A 148 -14.87 7.64 7.03
N ASP A 149 -15.60 8.37 7.87
CA ASP A 149 -17.05 8.34 7.84
C ASP A 149 -17.57 8.91 6.51
N ALA A 150 -18.46 8.17 5.87
CA ALA A 150 -19.15 8.57 4.64
C ALA A 150 -20.62 8.97 4.92
N GLY A 151 -20.94 9.28 6.18
CA GLY A 151 -22.30 9.55 6.67
C GLY A 151 -22.94 8.36 7.39
N TYR A 152 -22.16 7.31 7.68
CA TYR A 152 -22.59 6.10 8.37
C TYR A 152 -23.04 6.39 9.80
N LEU A 153 -22.24 7.12 10.59
CA LEU A 153 -22.60 7.38 11.98
C LEU A 153 -23.89 8.20 12.07
N LYS A 154 -24.05 9.17 11.17
CA LYS A 154 -25.25 10.02 11.10
C LYS A 154 -26.48 9.19 10.72
N CYS A 155 -26.38 8.31 9.72
CA CYS A 155 -27.54 7.55 9.24
C CYS A 155 -28.06 6.53 10.26
N LEU A 156 -27.28 6.18 11.29
CA LEU A 156 -27.74 5.31 12.37
C LEU A 156 -28.83 5.96 13.25
N ASN A 157 -29.05 7.27 13.15
CA ASN A 157 -30.14 7.97 13.82
C ASN A 157 -31.51 7.78 13.15
N GLU A 158 -31.56 7.25 11.92
CA GLU A 158 -32.82 7.00 11.23
C GLU A 158 -33.63 5.88 11.90
N ASP A 159 -34.95 5.92 11.75
CA ASP A 159 -35.83 4.92 12.36
C ASP A 159 -35.85 3.59 11.59
N ASN A 160 -35.54 3.62 10.30
CA ASN A 160 -35.58 2.46 9.41
C ASN A 160 -34.25 1.68 9.36
N ILE A 161 -33.41 1.78 10.40
CA ILE A 161 -32.16 1.01 10.52
C ILE A 161 -32.04 0.31 11.87
N THR A 162 -31.50 -0.90 11.84
CA THR A 162 -31.11 -1.65 13.03
C THR A 162 -29.67 -2.12 12.91
N LEU A 163 -28.81 -1.63 13.79
CA LEU A 163 -27.45 -2.14 13.96
C LEU A 163 -27.46 -3.26 15.01
N THR A 164 -26.92 -4.44 14.67
CA THR A 164 -26.83 -5.55 15.62
C THR A 164 -25.54 -6.36 15.44
N THR A 165 -25.06 -6.92 16.55
CA THR A 165 -23.90 -7.82 16.62
C THR A 165 -24.31 -9.30 16.68
N GLU A 166 -25.61 -9.58 16.49
CA GLU A 166 -26.13 -10.95 16.46
C GLU A 166 -25.41 -11.82 15.44
N LYS A 167 -25.07 -13.03 15.87
CA LYS A 167 -24.38 -14.00 15.03
C LYS A 167 -25.37 -14.64 14.06
N PRO A 168 -25.17 -14.50 12.74
CA PRO A 168 -25.98 -15.21 11.76
C PRO A 168 -25.64 -16.72 11.80
N ILE A 169 -26.64 -17.56 12.02
CA ILE A 169 -26.52 -19.02 12.08
C ILE A 169 -26.63 -19.60 10.67
N GLU A 170 -27.72 -19.29 9.98
CA GLU A 170 -28.02 -19.79 8.63
C GLU A 170 -28.89 -18.79 7.87
N VAL A 171 -28.78 -18.82 6.54
CA VAL A 171 -29.71 -18.16 5.65
C VAL A 171 -30.86 -19.11 5.38
N VAL A 172 -32.09 -18.63 5.56
CA VAL A 172 -33.34 -19.37 5.34
C VAL A 172 -34.16 -18.67 4.25
N PRO A 173 -35.23 -19.29 3.70
CA PRO A 173 -35.97 -18.70 2.59
C PRO A 173 -36.52 -17.29 2.85
N GLU A 174 -36.85 -16.97 4.10
CA GLU A 174 -37.44 -15.70 4.56
C GLU A 174 -36.40 -14.64 4.99
N GLY A 175 -35.12 -15.01 5.16
CA GLY A 175 -34.10 -14.10 5.68
C GLY A 175 -32.92 -14.80 6.35
N ILE A 176 -32.50 -14.29 7.51
CA ILE A 176 -31.37 -14.85 8.27
C ILE A 176 -31.81 -15.22 9.68
N ARG A 177 -31.56 -16.46 10.07
CA ARG A 177 -31.75 -16.92 11.44
C ARG A 177 -30.54 -16.55 12.30
N THR A 178 -30.79 -15.91 13.42
CA THR A 178 -29.82 -15.59 14.48
C THR A 178 -30.17 -16.36 15.75
N GLU A 179 -29.34 -16.22 16.77
CA GLU A 179 -29.61 -16.78 18.10
C GLU A 179 -30.85 -16.17 18.78
N LYS A 180 -31.29 -14.97 18.36
CA LYS A 180 -32.46 -14.28 18.95
C LYS A 180 -33.74 -14.44 18.15
N GLY A 181 -33.66 -14.96 16.92
CA GLY A 181 -34.83 -15.18 16.08
C GLY A 181 -34.55 -15.01 14.59
N LEU A 182 -35.60 -14.78 13.82
CA LEU A 182 -35.52 -14.55 12.38
C LEU A 182 -35.44 -13.05 12.08
N ILE A 183 -34.43 -12.65 11.32
CA ILE A 183 -34.37 -11.34 10.68
C ILE A 183 -34.89 -11.52 9.25
N GLU A 184 -36.12 -11.09 9.00
CA GLU A 184 -36.73 -11.14 7.67
C GLU A 184 -36.04 -10.19 6.70
N ALA A 185 -35.88 -10.62 5.45
CA ALA A 185 -35.28 -9.82 4.40
C ALA A 185 -35.84 -10.15 3.02
N ASP A 186 -35.94 -9.13 2.18
CA ASP A 186 -36.17 -9.27 0.75
C ASP A 186 -34.83 -9.32 -0.02
N VAL A 187 -33.76 -8.71 0.53
CA VAL A 187 -32.44 -8.62 -0.12
C VAL A 187 -31.33 -8.80 0.91
N ILE A 188 -30.29 -9.56 0.56
CA ILE A 188 -29.06 -9.70 1.38
C ILE A 188 -27.85 -9.19 0.59
N VAL A 189 -27.15 -8.21 1.15
CA VAL A 189 -25.94 -7.63 0.57
C VAL A 189 -24.71 -7.98 1.41
N LEU A 190 -23.72 -8.60 0.77
CA LEU A 190 -22.47 -9.02 1.41
C LEU A 190 -21.40 -7.91 1.24
N ALA A 191 -21.10 -7.23 2.34
CA ALA A 191 -20.00 -6.26 2.50
C ALA A 191 -18.89 -6.84 3.40
N ASN A 192 -18.60 -8.13 3.23
CA ASN A 192 -17.78 -8.94 4.13
C ASN A 192 -16.29 -9.06 3.71
N GLY A 193 -15.84 -8.24 2.75
CA GLY A 193 -14.43 -8.08 2.39
C GLY A 193 -13.96 -9.04 1.30
N PHE A 194 -12.66 -9.35 1.30
CA PHE A 194 -12.00 -10.13 0.25
C PHE A 194 -11.04 -11.16 0.86
N LYS A 195 -10.75 -12.24 0.11
CA LYS A 195 -9.68 -13.19 0.45
C LYS A 195 -8.34 -12.59 0.02
N THR A 196 -7.58 -12.02 0.96
CA THR A 196 -6.31 -11.31 0.69
C THR A 196 -5.07 -12.09 1.11
N GLY A 197 -5.21 -13.11 1.97
CA GLY A 197 -4.08 -13.86 2.54
C GLY A 197 -3.44 -14.90 1.60
N ASP A 198 -3.95 -15.03 0.38
CA ASP A 198 -3.56 -16.05 -0.59
C ASP A 198 -3.38 -15.42 -1.99
N PRO A 199 -2.28 -14.67 -2.18
CA PRO A 199 -2.02 -14.00 -3.44
C PRO A 199 -1.87 -15.04 -4.55
N PHE A 200 -2.41 -14.74 -5.74
CA PHE A 200 -2.39 -15.64 -6.90
C PHE A 200 -3.13 -16.98 -6.70
N SER A 201 -4.08 -17.07 -5.78
CA SER A 201 -4.89 -18.29 -5.60
C SER A 201 -5.65 -18.78 -6.85
N ASN A 202 -5.79 -17.93 -7.87
CA ASN A 202 -6.44 -18.27 -9.15
C ASN A 202 -5.45 -18.39 -10.32
N ILE A 203 -4.14 -18.30 -10.07
CA ILE A 203 -3.09 -18.35 -11.10
C ILE A 203 -1.96 -19.24 -10.59
N GLU A 204 -1.62 -20.27 -11.34
CA GLU A 204 -0.45 -21.09 -11.05
C GLU A 204 0.82 -20.41 -11.57
N ILE A 205 1.73 -20.08 -10.66
CA ILE A 205 3.03 -19.46 -10.97
C ILE A 205 4.11 -20.44 -10.58
N VAL A 206 4.84 -20.96 -11.57
CA VAL A 206 5.88 -21.98 -11.41
C VAL A 206 7.25 -21.37 -11.67
N GLY A 207 8.17 -21.55 -10.74
CA GLY A 207 9.56 -21.08 -10.83
C GLY A 207 10.46 -21.99 -11.66
N SER A 208 11.74 -21.62 -11.80
CA SER A 208 12.74 -22.31 -12.62
C SER A 208 13.03 -23.76 -12.20
N HIS A 209 12.72 -24.11 -10.96
CA HIS A 209 12.93 -25.45 -10.39
C HIS A 209 11.63 -26.26 -10.24
N GLY A 210 10.56 -25.89 -10.96
CA GLY A 210 9.28 -26.58 -10.92
C GLY A 210 8.46 -26.36 -9.65
N LYS A 211 8.93 -25.52 -8.72
CA LYS A 211 8.20 -25.15 -7.50
C LYS A 211 7.24 -24.00 -7.76
N THR A 212 6.03 -24.12 -7.23
CA THR A 212 5.03 -23.05 -7.25
C THR A 212 5.38 -21.94 -6.23
N ILE A 213 4.85 -20.73 -6.45
CA ILE A 213 5.02 -19.63 -5.50
C ILE A 213 4.39 -19.94 -4.13
N GLN A 214 3.31 -20.72 -4.10
CA GLN A 214 2.66 -21.17 -2.87
C GLN A 214 3.56 -22.14 -2.09
N GLU A 215 4.20 -23.10 -2.77
CA GLU A 215 5.19 -24.01 -2.15
C GLU A 215 6.41 -23.23 -1.63
N HIS A 216 6.89 -22.25 -2.41
CA HIS A 216 7.99 -21.37 -1.97
C HIS A 216 7.63 -20.64 -0.67
N TRP A 217 6.46 -20.02 -0.60
CA TRP A 217 6.00 -19.33 0.61
C TRP A 217 5.73 -20.27 1.79
N ALA A 218 5.16 -21.46 1.55
CA ALA A 218 4.96 -22.47 2.57
C ALA A 218 6.31 -22.90 3.19
N SER A 219 7.33 -23.11 2.36
CA SER A 219 8.67 -23.46 2.82
C SER A 219 9.40 -22.32 3.55
N ASN A 220 9.00 -21.07 3.31
CA ASN A 220 9.67 -19.88 3.83
C ASN A 220 8.93 -19.20 5.01
N GLY A 221 7.89 -19.79 5.59
CA GLY A 221 7.20 -19.19 6.74
C GLY A 221 6.10 -18.18 6.37
N GLY A 222 5.48 -18.32 5.20
CA GLY A 222 4.36 -17.50 4.72
C GLY A 222 4.72 -16.61 3.52
N PRO A 223 3.77 -15.83 2.96
CA PRO A 223 4.04 -14.91 1.87
C PRO A 223 5.12 -13.87 2.21
N GLY A 224 6.04 -13.64 1.27
CA GLY A 224 7.14 -12.70 1.39
C GLY A 224 7.84 -12.50 0.05
N ALA A 225 8.51 -11.36 -0.10
CA ALA A 225 9.32 -11.05 -1.29
C ALA A 225 10.48 -10.13 -0.90
N TYR A 226 11.62 -10.27 -1.58
CA TYR A 226 12.74 -9.34 -1.48
C TYR A 226 12.33 -7.98 -2.05
N ASN A 227 12.56 -6.92 -1.26
CA ASN A 227 12.13 -5.56 -1.56
C ASN A 227 10.65 -5.47 -2.01
N CYS A 228 9.81 -6.32 -1.41
CA CYS A 228 8.37 -6.42 -1.66
C CYS A 228 7.98 -6.81 -3.11
N THR A 229 8.95 -7.21 -3.94
CA THR A 229 8.79 -7.35 -5.40
C THR A 229 9.32 -8.67 -5.95
N SER A 230 10.52 -9.11 -5.57
CA SER A 230 11.24 -10.22 -6.20
C SER A 230 11.30 -11.47 -5.32
N ILE A 231 11.32 -12.66 -5.90
CA ILE A 231 11.31 -13.94 -5.20
C ILE A 231 12.37 -14.85 -5.81
N ASN A 232 13.21 -15.47 -4.98
CA ASN A 232 14.26 -16.37 -5.46
C ASN A 232 13.66 -17.59 -6.15
N GLY A 233 14.23 -18.02 -7.28
CA GLY A 233 13.73 -19.14 -8.08
C GLY A 233 12.62 -18.76 -9.04
N PHE A 234 12.27 -17.47 -9.13
CA PHE A 234 11.30 -16.92 -10.07
C PHE A 234 12.00 -15.84 -10.93
N PRO A 235 12.96 -16.23 -11.79
CA PRO A 235 13.71 -15.28 -12.59
C PRO A 235 12.78 -14.46 -13.49
N ASN A 236 13.10 -13.18 -13.66
CA ASN A 236 12.33 -12.21 -14.47
C ASN A 236 10.89 -11.97 -13.98
N PHE A 237 10.49 -12.50 -12.82
CA PHE A 237 9.17 -12.28 -12.23
C PHE A 237 9.23 -11.19 -11.16
N PHE A 238 8.36 -10.19 -11.30
CA PHE A 238 8.29 -9.03 -10.39
C PHE A 238 6.84 -8.74 -10.01
N MET A 239 6.59 -8.60 -8.70
CA MET A 239 5.27 -8.31 -8.17
C MET A 239 5.06 -6.81 -7.93
N ILE A 240 3.99 -6.25 -8.47
CA ILE A 240 3.51 -4.92 -8.07
C ILE A 240 2.52 -5.08 -6.92
N LEU A 241 2.69 -4.29 -5.85
CA LEU A 241 1.95 -4.46 -4.59
C LEU A 241 2.12 -5.88 -4.01
N GLY A 242 3.33 -6.42 -4.06
CA GLY A 242 3.63 -7.72 -3.47
C GLY A 242 3.63 -7.71 -1.95
N PRO A 243 3.99 -8.86 -1.32
CA PRO A 243 4.01 -8.98 0.12
C PRO A 243 4.80 -7.85 0.79
N ASN A 244 4.28 -7.38 1.92
CA ASN A 244 4.86 -6.31 2.72
C ASN A 244 4.98 -4.95 2.01
N THR A 245 4.14 -4.60 1.03
CA THR A 245 4.22 -3.29 0.33
C THR A 245 3.36 -2.19 0.97
N LEU A 246 2.25 -2.54 1.63
CA LEU A 246 1.24 -1.55 2.04
C LEU A 246 1.52 -1.01 3.44
N THR A 247 1.31 0.27 3.70
CA THR A 247 1.63 0.86 5.03
C THR A 247 0.43 1.36 5.83
N GLY A 248 -0.79 1.30 5.29
CA GLY A 248 -2.02 1.74 5.95
C GLY A 248 -2.14 3.26 6.23
N HIS A 249 -1.01 3.98 6.32
CA HIS A 249 -0.97 5.43 6.52
C HIS A 249 -0.88 6.23 5.21
N SER A 250 -0.22 5.67 4.21
CA SER A 250 0.18 6.34 2.96
C SER A 250 -0.46 5.72 1.71
N SER A 251 0.01 6.15 0.53
CA SER A 251 -0.60 5.83 -0.77
C SER A 251 -0.12 4.49 -1.35
N ALA A 252 -1.07 3.62 -1.71
CA ALA A 252 -0.78 2.40 -2.48
C ALA A 252 -0.27 2.71 -3.90
N LEU A 253 -0.62 3.88 -4.47
CA LEU A 253 -0.09 4.30 -5.77
C LEU A 253 1.41 4.57 -5.70
N LEU A 254 1.86 5.30 -4.67
CA LEU A 254 3.28 5.58 -4.47
C LEU A 254 4.07 4.27 -4.32
N ALA A 255 3.54 3.33 -3.53
CA ALA A 255 4.17 2.03 -3.35
C ALA A 255 4.21 1.22 -4.66
N SER A 256 3.19 1.35 -5.51
CA SER A 256 3.16 0.74 -6.85
C SER A 256 4.20 1.36 -7.79
N GLU A 257 4.28 2.69 -7.85
CA GLU A 257 5.28 3.42 -8.64
C GLU A 257 6.71 3.05 -8.22
N ASN A 258 6.95 2.90 -6.91
CA ASN A 258 8.22 2.44 -6.37
C ASN A 258 8.56 1.02 -6.85
N ALA A 259 7.61 0.07 -6.77
CA ALA A 259 7.80 -1.30 -7.25
C ALA A 259 8.05 -1.35 -8.77
N ILE A 260 7.33 -0.54 -9.55
CA ILE A 260 7.52 -0.43 -11.01
C ILE A 260 8.91 0.09 -11.32
N ASN A 261 9.32 1.21 -10.73
CA ASN A 261 10.63 1.82 -10.96
C ASN A 261 11.77 0.89 -10.55
N TYR A 262 11.60 0.18 -9.43
CA TYR A 262 12.56 -0.83 -8.98
C TYR A 262 12.69 -1.98 -9.99
N SER A 263 11.57 -2.53 -10.44
CA SER A 263 11.54 -3.62 -11.42
C SER A 263 12.17 -3.19 -12.75
N LEU A 264 11.85 -2.00 -13.26
CA LEU A 264 12.44 -1.47 -14.50
C LEU A 264 13.95 -1.31 -14.40
N ARG A 265 14.48 -0.91 -13.23
CA ARG A 265 15.93 -0.84 -13.01
C ARG A 265 16.58 -2.22 -13.09
N LEU A 266 15.97 -3.23 -12.47
CA LEU A 266 16.50 -4.60 -12.46
C LEU A 266 16.39 -5.29 -13.81
N ILE A 267 15.33 -5.02 -14.59
CA ILE A 267 15.13 -5.61 -15.92
C ILE A 267 15.98 -4.88 -16.99
N LYS A 268 16.47 -3.67 -16.71
CA LYS A 268 17.24 -2.87 -17.68
C LYS A 268 18.40 -3.63 -18.36
N PRO A 269 19.26 -4.39 -17.65
CA PRO A 269 20.30 -5.19 -18.31
C PRO A 269 19.76 -6.21 -19.32
N ILE A 270 18.56 -6.74 -19.10
CA ILE A 270 17.90 -7.65 -20.04
C ILE A 270 17.42 -6.87 -21.28
N LEU A 271 16.77 -5.72 -21.08
CA LEU A 271 16.32 -4.85 -22.18
C LEU A 271 17.49 -4.31 -23.01
N ASP A 272 18.64 -4.06 -22.38
CA ASP A 272 19.86 -3.60 -23.03
C ASP A 272 20.60 -4.74 -23.78
N GLY A 273 20.18 -6.00 -23.60
CA GLY A 273 20.80 -7.18 -24.21
C GLY A 273 22.08 -7.68 -23.50
N ASP A 274 22.31 -7.27 -22.25
CA ASP A 274 23.47 -7.69 -21.45
C ASP A 274 23.19 -9.01 -20.69
N ALA A 275 21.93 -9.37 -20.46
CA ALA A 275 21.51 -10.58 -19.73
C ALA A 275 20.22 -11.20 -20.27
N VAL A 276 19.98 -12.49 -20.02
CA VAL A 276 18.70 -13.18 -20.29
C VAL A 276 17.78 -13.28 -19.08
N THR A 277 18.37 -13.37 -17.90
CA THR A 277 17.64 -13.54 -16.64
C THR A 277 18.22 -12.65 -15.55
N VAL A 278 17.35 -12.26 -14.63
CA VAL A 278 17.70 -11.71 -13.34
C VAL A 278 16.91 -12.47 -12.27
N ASP A 279 17.62 -12.96 -11.25
CA ASP A 279 17.01 -13.59 -10.08
C ASP A 279 17.64 -13.04 -8.80
N VAL A 280 16.89 -13.03 -7.70
CA VAL A 280 17.41 -12.61 -6.39
C VAL A 280 18.06 -13.81 -5.70
N HIS A 281 19.20 -13.61 -5.05
CA HIS A 281 19.84 -14.67 -4.28
C HIS A 281 18.98 -15.12 -3.10
N ARG A 282 18.94 -16.43 -2.85
CA ARG A 282 18.18 -17.06 -1.76
C ARG A 282 18.48 -16.43 -0.40
N GLU A 283 19.75 -16.21 -0.10
CA GLU A 283 20.20 -15.64 1.17
C GLU A 283 19.78 -14.18 1.32
N ALA A 284 19.68 -13.45 0.21
CA ALA A 284 19.23 -12.07 0.19
C ALA A 284 17.72 -11.98 0.50
N GLU A 285 16.90 -12.79 -0.16
CA GLU A 285 15.47 -12.91 0.13
C GLU A 285 15.24 -13.30 1.60
N ALA A 286 15.89 -14.36 2.06
CA ALA A 286 15.73 -14.86 3.43
C ALA A 286 16.14 -13.81 4.48
N ARG A 287 17.26 -13.08 4.25
CA ARG A 287 17.71 -11.99 5.12
C ARG A 287 16.70 -10.85 5.15
N TYR A 288 16.21 -10.42 3.98
CA TYR A 288 15.22 -9.34 3.89
C TYR A 288 13.94 -9.71 4.62
N LYS A 289 13.45 -10.93 4.41
CA LYS A 289 12.26 -11.46 5.08
C LYS A 289 12.40 -11.50 6.60
N ARG A 290 13.53 -11.99 7.13
CA ARG A 290 13.78 -11.96 8.58
C ARG A 290 13.77 -10.53 9.11
N LYS A 291 14.42 -9.60 8.42
CA LYS A 291 14.47 -8.18 8.80
C LYS A 291 13.08 -7.55 8.87
N ILE A 292 12.26 -7.76 7.84
CA ILE A 292 10.92 -7.14 7.77
C ILE A 292 9.95 -7.74 8.79
N GLN A 293 9.97 -9.08 8.97
CA GLN A 293 9.10 -9.73 9.96
C GLN A 293 9.50 -9.40 11.41
N ALA A 294 10.79 -9.18 11.68
CA ALA A 294 11.26 -8.70 12.97
C ALA A 294 10.76 -7.27 13.23
N ALA A 295 10.94 -6.35 12.28
CA ALA A 295 10.46 -4.97 12.41
C ALA A 295 8.92 -4.88 12.58
N LEU A 296 8.17 -5.82 12.00
CA LEU A 296 6.72 -5.88 12.15
C LEU A 296 6.26 -6.25 13.57
N GLN A 297 7.09 -6.91 14.39
CA GLN A 297 6.71 -7.28 15.77
C GLN A 297 6.43 -6.04 16.63
N ASP A 298 7.18 -4.97 16.39
CA ASP A 298 7.08 -3.70 17.12
C ASP A 298 6.04 -2.75 16.51
N THR A 299 5.06 -3.29 15.78
CA THR A 299 3.98 -2.51 15.15
C THR A 299 2.62 -2.88 15.68
N VAL A 300 1.69 -1.93 15.57
CA VAL A 300 0.29 -2.09 15.97
C VAL A 300 -0.41 -3.22 15.18
N TRP A 301 0.07 -3.60 13.99
CA TRP A 301 -0.54 -4.67 13.20
C TRP A 301 -0.40 -6.05 13.83
N LEU A 302 0.70 -6.31 14.56
CA LEU A 302 0.93 -7.57 15.25
C LEU A 302 0.59 -7.50 16.74
N SER A 303 0.78 -6.32 17.34
CA SER A 303 0.74 -6.11 18.80
C SER A 303 -0.41 -5.20 19.27
N GLY A 304 -1.29 -4.75 18.36
CA GLY A 304 -2.40 -3.85 18.66
C GLY A 304 -3.71 -4.51 19.11
N GLY A 305 -3.70 -5.83 19.37
CA GLY A 305 -4.85 -6.55 19.92
C GLY A 305 -6.02 -6.82 18.95
N CYS A 306 -5.87 -6.54 17.65
CA CYS A 306 -6.93 -6.80 16.67
C CYS A 306 -6.70 -8.07 15.84
N SER A 307 -7.80 -8.63 15.34
CA SER A 307 -7.78 -9.54 14.19
C SER A 307 -7.89 -8.73 12.90
N ASN A 308 -6.91 -8.84 12.02
CA ASN A 308 -6.88 -8.16 10.73
C ASN A 308 -6.47 -9.12 9.60
N TRP A 309 -6.70 -8.70 8.37
CA TRP A 309 -6.40 -9.52 7.18
C TRP A 309 -4.94 -9.46 6.73
N TYR A 310 -4.09 -8.71 7.44
CA TYR A 310 -2.65 -8.58 7.14
C TYR A 310 -1.85 -9.79 7.62
N THR A 311 -2.37 -10.52 8.61
CA THR A 311 -1.63 -11.54 9.35
C THR A 311 -2.09 -12.95 9.02
N GLY A 312 -1.16 -13.90 9.06
CA GLY A 312 -1.44 -15.33 9.02
C GLY A 312 -0.60 -16.08 10.05
N THR A 313 -0.90 -17.37 10.22
CA THR A 313 -0.13 -18.27 11.09
C THR A 313 0.32 -19.46 10.27
N LEU A 314 1.62 -19.76 10.30
CA LEU A 314 2.18 -20.95 9.68
C LEU A 314 3.15 -21.61 10.65
N ASN A 315 3.01 -22.92 10.86
CA ASN A 315 3.83 -23.69 11.80
C ASN A 315 3.88 -23.06 13.22
N GLY A 316 2.73 -22.59 13.71
CA GLY A 316 2.60 -21.94 15.02
C GLY A 316 3.17 -20.52 15.11
N LYS A 317 3.76 -19.98 14.03
CA LYS A 317 4.34 -18.63 14.00
C LYS A 317 3.43 -17.66 13.26
N LYS A 318 3.09 -16.55 13.91
CA LYS A 318 2.36 -15.44 13.32
C LYS A 318 3.29 -14.62 12.42
N TYR A 319 2.84 -14.29 11.22
CA TYR A 319 3.53 -13.41 10.28
C TYR A 319 2.59 -12.30 9.80
N ASN A 320 3.15 -11.23 9.25
CA ASN A 320 2.39 -10.21 8.52
C ASN A 320 2.85 -10.20 7.06
N ALA A 321 1.95 -10.51 6.12
CA ALA A 321 2.26 -10.62 4.70
C ALA A 321 1.99 -9.34 3.91
N VAL A 322 1.41 -8.31 4.52
CA VAL A 322 0.88 -7.14 3.80
C VAL A 322 1.63 -5.87 4.15
N SER A 323 1.94 -5.69 5.42
CA SER A 323 2.39 -4.41 5.93
C SER A 323 3.89 -4.17 5.71
N TYR A 324 4.24 -2.95 5.31
CA TYR A 324 5.62 -2.46 5.30
C TYR A 324 5.90 -1.72 6.63
N PRO A 325 6.93 -2.12 7.41
CA PRO A 325 7.14 -1.63 8.77
C PRO A 325 8.02 -0.37 8.87
N TRP A 326 8.23 0.34 7.77
CA TRP A 326 9.03 1.58 7.75
C TRP A 326 8.30 2.69 6.99
N TRP A 327 8.83 3.91 7.12
CA TRP A 327 8.38 5.09 6.40
C TRP A 327 8.47 4.91 4.87
N GLN A 328 7.61 5.57 4.10
CA GLN A 328 7.68 5.51 2.63
C GLN A 328 8.98 6.05 2.02
N PRO A 329 9.65 7.09 2.57
CA PRO A 329 10.98 7.47 2.10
C PRO A 329 11.99 6.32 2.14
N HIS A 330 11.90 5.43 3.13
CA HIS A 330 12.76 4.25 3.22
C HIS A 330 12.47 3.27 2.07
N TYR A 331 11.19 3.04 1.74
CA TYR A 331 10.82 2.18 0.61
C TYR A 331 11.23 2.79 -0.72
N TRP A 332 10.90 4.06 -0.94
CA TRP A 332 11.29 4.83 -2.11
C TRP A 332 12.80 4.78 -2.34
N TYR A 333 13.59 5.04 -1.30
CA TYR A 333 15.06 4.99 -1.38
C TYR A 333 15.56 3.59 -1.77
N SER A 334 15.00 2.54 -1.15
CA SER A 334 15.36 1.15 -1.45
C SER A 334 15.02 0.76 -2.90
N CYS A 335 13.92 1.31 -3.44
CA CYS A 335 13.51 1.13 -4.84
C CYS A 335 14.36 1.97 -5.83
N LEU A 336 14.86 3.13 -5.40
CA LEU A 336 15.68 4.00 -6.22
C LEU A 336 17.11 3.46 -6.40
N PHE A 337 17.64 2.81 -5.36
CA PHE A 337 19.01 2.29 -5.32
C PHE A 337 19.03 0.78 -5.06
N PRO A 338 18.79 -0.06 -6.10
CA PRO A 338 18.88 -1.50 -5.94
C PRO A 338 20.25 -1.95 -5.44
N LYS A 339 20.26 -2.91 -4.52
CA LYS A 339 21.49 -3.57 -4.10
C LYS A 339 21.85 -4.67 -5.11
N TRP A 340 22.55 -4.29 -6.17
CA TRP A 340 22.88 -5.17 -7.30
C TRP A 340 23.58 -6.47 -6.91
N SER A 341 24.37 -6.49 -5.83
CA SER A 341 25.04 -7.69 -5.33
C SER A 341 24.09 -8.75 -4.75
N ASP A 342 22.82 -8.41 -4.52
CA ASP A 342 21.81 -9.36 -4.07
C ASP A 342 21.12 -10.07 -5.26
N PHE A 343 21.51 -9.77 -6.50
CA PHE A 343 20.94 -10.31 -7.73
C PHE A 343 21.99 -11.03 -8.58
N GLU A 344 21.54 -12.10 -9.21
CA GLU A 344 22.28 -12.85 -10.21
C GLU A 344 21.74 -12.55 -11.60
N TYR A 345 22.63 -12.27 -12.55
CA TYR A 345 22.29 -12.07 -13.95
C TYR A 345 22.96 -13.14 -14.80
N THR A 346 22.19 -13.88 -15.59
CA THR A 346 22.77 -14.80 -16.58
C THR A 346 23.03 -14.03 -17.87
N ALA A 347 24.30 -13.94 -18.29
CA ALA A 347 24.72 -13.15 -19.44
C ALA A 347 24.36 -13.81 -20.79
N ILE A 348 24.15 -13.00 -21.83
CA ILE A 348 24.06 -13.46 -23.23
C ILE A 348 25.49 -13.59 -23.78
N GLY A 349 26.09 -14.78 -23.66
CA GLY A 349 27.43 -15.04 -24.22
C GLY A 349 28.58 -14.29 -23.52
N LYS A 350 29.74 -14.16 -24.20
CA LYS A 350 30.92 -13.47 -23.63
C LYS A 350 30.55 -12.03 -23.27
N PRO A 351 30.79 -11.58 -22.02
CA PRO A 351 30.33 -10.27 -21.56
C PRO A 351 30.88 -9.17 -22.48
N ARG A 352 29.97 -8.37 -23.06
CA ARG A 352 30.36 -7.12 -23.71
C ARG A 352 31.07 -6.28 -22.64
N ARG A 353 32.35 -5.96 -22.85
CA ARG A 353 33.10 -5.08 -21.94
C ARG A 353 32.35 -3.74 -21.84
N ARG A 354 31.51 -3.59 -20.81
CA ARG A 354 31.05 -2.27 -20.39
C ARG A 354 32.30 -1.51 -19.97
N HIS A 355 32.69 -0.52 -20.77
CA HIS A 355 33.60 0.53 -20.32
C HIS A 355 32.89 1.32 -19.21
N SER A 356 32.83 0.75 -18.01
CA SER A 356 32.62 1.52 -16.80
C SER A 356 33.79 2.47 -16.73
N ALA A 357 33.56 3.78 -16.95
CA ALA A 357 34.53 4.79 -16.56
C ALA A 357 34.93 4.44 -15.12
N SER A 358 36.20 4.06 -14.94
CA SER A 358 36.65 3.45 -13.69
C SER A 358 36.26 4.36 -12.53
N ARG A 359 36.08 3.79 -11.34
CA ARG A 359 35.79 4.59 -10.14
C ARG A 359 36.78 5.75 -10.01
N SER A 360 38.03 5.53 -10.41
CA SER A 360 39.10 6.52 -10.55
C SER A 360 38.78 7.61 -11.58
N ALA A 361 38.29 7.28 -12.77
CA ALA A 361 37.88 8.28 -13.77
C ALA A 361 36.76 9.19 -13.26
N LYS A 362 35.75 8.64 -12.57
CA LYS A 362 34.66 9.45 -11.97
C LYS A 362 35.15 10.34 -10.83
N ILE A 363 36.08 9.83 -10.01
CA ILE A 363 36.73 10.60 -8.94
C ILE A 363 37.59 11.72 -9.52
N ILE A 364 38.35 11.45 -10.60
CA ILE A 364 39.16 12.44 -11.30
C ILE A 364 38.28 13.53 -11.91
N THR A 365 37.18 13.17 -12.59
CA THR A 365 36.25 14.17 -13.14
C THR A 365 35.63 15.03 -12.04
N ALA A 366 35.20 14.44 -10.91
CA ALA A 366 34.67 15.20 -9.78
C ALA A 366 35.74 16.12 -9.17
N ALA A 367 36.97 15.65 -9.01
CA ALA A 367 38.09 16.45 -8.50
C ALA A 367 38.43 17.62 -9.43
N LEU A 368 38.43 17.41 -10.75
CA LEU A 368 38.67 18.45 -11.75
C LEU A 368 37.54 19.50 -11.76
N VAL A 369 36.28 19.09 -11.59
CA VAL A 369 35.14 20.03 -11.48
C VAL A 369 35.26 20.86 -10.20
N ILE A 370 35.59 20.24 -9.07
CA ILE A 370 35.79 20.95 -7.79
C ILE A 370 36.98 21.90 -7.87
N ALA A 371 38.10 21.48 -8.47
CA ALA A 371 39.28 22.33 -8.66
C ALA A 371 38.98 23.52 -9.59
N GLY A 372 38.22 23.29 -10.67
CA GLY A 372 37.78 24.35 -11.58
C GLY A 372 36.87 25.37 -10.89
N LEU A 373 35.93 24.91 -10.06
CA LEU A 373 35.07 25.79 -9.26
C LEU A 373 35.88 26.58 -8.21
N ALA A 374 36.82 25.94 -7.51
CA ALA A 374 37.69 26.60 -6.54
C ALA A 374 38.60 27.66 -7.19
N TYR A 375 39.12 27.38 -8.39
CA TYR A 375 39.92 28.32 -9.16
C TYR A 375 39.11 29.56 -9.57
N GLN A 376 37.85 29.39 -10.00
CA GLN A 376 36.99 30.50 -10.36
C GLN A 376 36.60 31.37 -9.16
N VAL A 377 36.34 30.75 -8.00
CA VAL A 377 36.12 31.47 -6.74
C VAL A 377 37.37 32.26 -6.34
N LYS A 378 38.57 31.68 -6.50
CA LYS A 378 39.85 32.37 -6.21
C LYS A 378 40.14 33.54 -7.16
N GLN A 379 39.60 33.52 -8.38
CA GLN A 379 39.65 34.64 -9.32
C GLN A 379 38.57 35.72 -9.08
N GLY A 380 37.82 35.65 -7.97
CA GLY A 380 36.82 36.65 -7.63
C GLY A 380 35.53 36.58 -8.48
N LYS A 381 35.34 35.50 -9.23
CA LYS A 381 34.11 35.25 -10.02
C LYS A 381 33.20 34.33 -9.22
N THR A 382 32.47 34.86 -8.24
CA THR A 382 31.40 34.13 -7.56
C THR A 382 30.16 34.10 -8.46
N PRO A 383 29.63 32.92 -8.84
CA PRO A 383 28.42 32.84 -9.63
C PRO A 383 27.24 33.40 -8.82
N THR A 384 26.53 34.37 -9.39
CA THR A 384 25.46 35.10 -8.69
C THR A 384 24.09 34.45 -8.87
N SER A 385 23.99 33.41 -9.72
CA SER A 385 22.74 32.65 -9.92
C SER A 385 22.96 31.15 -10.20
N LEU A 386 21.92 30.35 -9.92
CA LEU A 386 21.86 28.92 -10.22
C LEU A 386 21.99 28.61 -11.73
N ARG A 387 21.63 29.56 -12.61
CA ARG A 387 21.77 29.41 -14.07
C ARG A 387 23.23 29.50 -14.51
N GLU A 388 24.02 30.38 -13.89
CA GLU A 388 25.46 30.50 -14.17
C GLU A 388 26.23 29.27 -13.66
N LEU A 389 25.86 28.76 -12.49
CA LEU A 389 26.37 27.49 -11.95
C LEU A 389 26.07 26.30 -12.88
N ALA A 390 24.85 26.22 -13.41
CA ALA A 390 24.47 25.16 -14.36
C ALA A 390 25.23 25.28 -15.69
N ALA A 391 25.40 26.49 -16.23
CA ALA A 391 26.16 26.75 -17.45
C ALA A 391 27.66 26.40 -17.32
N LEU A 392 28.26 26.71 -16.16
CA LEU A 392 29.64 26.37 -15.83
C LEU A 392 29.87 24.86 -15.68
N CYS A 393 28.94 24.15 -15.06
CA CYS A 393 28.98 22.68 -14.99
C CYS A 393 28.87 22.06 -16.39
N TRP A 394 28.00 22.60 -17.26
CA TRP A 394 27.84 22.14 -18.64
C TRP A 394 29.07 22.42 -19.52
N ALA A 395 29.71 23.58 -19.41
CA ALA A 395 30.93 23.92 -20.15
C ALA A 395 32.10 22.98 -19.78
N ASN A 396 32.26 22.65 -18.49
CA ASN A 396 33.31 21.73 -18.02
C ASN A 396 33.04 20.26 -18.41
N LEU A 397 31.76 19.86 -18.53
CA LEU A 397 31.37 18.55 -19.07
C LEU A 397 31.67 18.42 -20.57
N LEU A 398 31.57 19.50 -21.35
CA LEU A 398 31.91 19.53 -22.78
C LEU A 398 33.42 19.40 -23.05
N VAL A 399 34.25 20.02 -22.23
CA VAL A 399 35.73 19.89 -22.28
C VAL A 399 36.15 18.45 -21.93
N SER A 400 35.49 17.85 -20.94
CA SER A 400 35.71 16.43 -20.58
C SER A 400 35.32 15.48 -21.72
N ARG A 401 34.27 15.80 -22.51
CA ARG A 401 33.85 14.98 -23.66
C ARG A 401 34.84 15.06 -24.83
N HIS A 402 35.52 16.19 -25.03
CA HIS A 402 36.55 16.34 -26.06
C HIS A 402 37.89 15.69 -25.67
N MET A 403 38.27 15.70 -24.39
CA MET A 403 39.48 14.99 -23.94
C MET A 403 39.31 13.46 -23.95
N ILE A 404 38.10 12.95 -23.71
CA ILE A 404 37.80 11.50 -23.78
C ILE A 404 37.84 10.98 -25.24
N LEU A 405 37.49 11.82 -26.22
CA LEU A 405 37.58 11.47 -27.65
C LEU A 405 39.02 11.52 -28.21
N ALA A 406 39.96 12.20 -27.53
CA ALA A 406 41.35 12.30 -27.94
C ALA A 406 42.23 11.08 -27.58
N HIS A 407 41.66 10.01 -27.02
CA HIS A 407 42.37 8.77 -26.64
C HIS A 407 41.79 7.50 -27.29
N VAL A 408 41.09 7.64 -28.41
CA VAL A 408 40.74 6.51 -29.29
C VAL A 408 41.86 6.35 -30.33
N PRO A 409 42.65 5.25 -30.33
CA PRO A 409 43.50 4.97 -31.47
C PRO A 409 42.60 4.72 -32.68
N ALA A 410 42.86 5.43 -33.76
CA ALA A 410 42.24 5.16 -35.05
C ALA A 410 42.54 3.71 -35.47
N LEU A 411 41.52 2.85 -35.44
CA LEU A 411 41.56 1.56 -36.12
C LEU A 411 41.35 1.83 -37.62
N LYS A 412 42.47 2.05 -38.32
CA LYS A 412 42.63 1.66 -39.73
C LYS A 412 43.13 0.21 -39.74
N GLY A 413 42.48 -0.65 -40.51
CA GLY A 413 42.81 -2.06 -40.68
C GLY A 413 41.55 -2.90 -40.73
#